data_AF-A0A8I2YRS4-F1
#
_entry.id   AF-A0A8I2YRS4-F1
#
_cell.length_a   1.000
_cell.length_b   1.000
_cell.length_c   1.000
_cell.angle_alpha   90.00
_cell.angle_beta   90.00
_cell.angle_gamma   90.00
#
_symmetry.space_group_name_H-M   'P 1'
#
loop_
_entity.id
_entity.type
_entity.pdbx_description
1 polymer ?
#
loop_
_entity_poly.entity_id
_entity_poly.type
_entity_poly.pdbx_seq_one_letter_code
_entity_poly.pdbx_strand_id
1 'polypeptide(L)'
;MDVPADTDSDSADEQNDVLKTLLEPEASTSDLVQSVLSQVQTEFTEWNVAHCHQVLTSFTAPSTWRSRLHPDLPIPNPSPDARPALQVADFPSPLVTQEVYASDGAVIEISSVKSDIIYLTSSLEPHPPYESCSPLHRSVFHGDDSDNMNFIPYADDNTFDQDNHTFHYGSFSWQDTFDPDLEVIVLEAVYRLLIQHALTYDDIEGCNVLPLKLRSRSGIPGLLSIARRR
;
A
#
# COMPACT_ATOMS: atom_id res chain seq x y z
N MET A 1 -71.58 3.30 61.60
CA MET A 1 -70.27 2.63 61.71
C MET A 1 -69.37 3.33 60.74
N ASP A 2 -68.64 4.30 61.29
CA ASP A 2 -67.60 5.11 60.66
C ASP A 2 -66.35 4.29 60.42
N VAL A 3 -65.75 4.42 59.24
CA VAL A 3 -64.31 4.20 59.00
C VAL A 3 -63.85 5.15 57.89
N PRO A 4 -62.95 6.11 58.16
CA PRO A 4 -62.23 6.84 57.13
C PRO A 4 -60.90 6.13 56.82
N ALA A 5 -60.49 6.13 55.55
CA ALA A 5 -59.16 5.71 55.13
C ALA A 5 -58.52 6.85 54.35
N ASP A 6 -57.79 7.69 55.10
CA ASP A 6 -56.71 8.51 54.60
C ASP A 6 -55.49 7.61 54.36
N THR A 7 -54.92 7.69 53.17
CA THR A 7 -53.53 7.28 52.94
C THR A 7 -52.87 8.29 52.03
N ASP A 8 -52.05 9.12 52.66
CA ASP A 8 -50.99 9.93 52.07
C ASP A 8 -50.13 9.10 51.12
N SER A 9 -49.91 9.62 49.92
CA SER A 9 -48.86 9.18 49.01
C SER A 9 -48.22 10.42 48.42
N ASP A 10 -47.32 11.01 49.20
CA ASP A 10 -46.41 12.07 48.80
C ASP A 10 -44.99 11.63 49.20
N SER A 11 -43.96 12.06 48.48
CA SER A 11 -42.53 11.71 48.63
C SER A 11 -42.01 10.50 47.83
N ALA A 12 -41.90 10.64 46.50
CA ALA A 12 -40.94 9.83 45.71
C ALA A 12 -40.21 10.57 44.57
N ASP A 13 -40.38 11.89 44.39
CA ASP A 13 -39.85 12.59 43.21
C ASP A 13 -38.58 13.43 43.43
N GLU A 14 -38.04 13.50 44.65
CA GLU A 14 -36.99 14.48 44.98
C GLU A 14 -35.55 13.94 45.06
N GLN A 15 -35.27 12.74 44.55
CA GLN A 15 -33.91 12.15 44.59
C GLN A 15 -33.25 11.90 43.23
N ASN A 16 -33.86 12.30 42.11
CA ASN A 16 -33.27 12.11 40.78
C ASN A 16 -32.54 13.34 40.20
N ASP A 17 -32.47 14.45 40.94
CA ASP A 17 -31.95 15.72 40.40
C ASP A 17 -30.49 16.03 40.81
N VAL A 18 -29.87 15.20 41.65
CA VAL A 18 -28.50 15.44 42.16
C VAL A 18 -27.42 14.68 41.36
N LEU A 19 -27.79 13.74 40.48
CA LEU A 19 -26.85 13.01 39.61
C LEU A 19 -26.69 13.62 38.22
N LYS A 20 -27.22 14.83 37.97
CA LYS A 20 -27.14 15.51 36.68
C LYS A 20 -26.02 16.56 36.58
N THR A 21 -25.24 16.75 37.65
CA THR A 21 -24.35 17.90 37.82
C THR A 21 -22.85 17.53 37.76
N LEU A 22 -22.46 16.67 36.82
CA LEU A 22 -21.06 16.47 36.39
C LEU A 22 -20.96 16.18 34.88
N LEU A 23 -21.87 16.75 34.08
CA LEU A 23 -21.68 16.87 32.63
C LEU A 23 -20.74 18.04 32.38
N GLU A 24 -19.44 17.75 32.40
CA GLU A 24 -18.47 18.56 31.66
C GLU A 24 -18.99 18.74 30.21
N PRO A 25 -18.68 19.85 29.54
CA PRO A 25 -19.10 20.06 28.16
C PRO A 25 -18.55 18.89 27.34
N GLU A 26 -19.41 17.93 27.00
CA GLU A 26 -19.04 16.80 26.17
C GLU A 26 -18.45 17.39 24.90
N ALA A 27 -17.12 17.25 24.74
CA ALA A 27 -16.47 17.51 23.47
C ALA A 27 -17.34 16.80 22.43
N SER A 28 -17.75 17.55 21.38
CA SER A 28 -18.73 17.03 20.44
C SER A 28 -18.27 15.64 19.99
N THR A 29 -19.15 14.64 19.94
CA THR A 29 -18.78 13.29 19.46
C THR A 29 -18.02 13.36 18.14
N SER A 30 -18.33 14.36 17.31
CA SER A 30 -17.61 14.73 16.09
C SER A 30 -16.13 15.08 16.34
N ASP A 31 -15.84 15.91 17.34
CA ASP A 31 -14.48 16.33 17.71
C ASP A 31 -13.67 15.12 18.21
N LEU A 32 -14.30 14.24 18.98
CA LEU A 32 -13.67 13.00 19.44
C LEU A 32 -13.33 12.08 18.26
N VAL A 33 -14.27 11.85 17.34
CA VAL A 33 -14.05 11.04 16.13
C VAL A 33 -12.92 11.64 15.27
N GLN A 34 -12.93 12.95 15.05
CA GLN A 34 -11.88 13.65 14.30
C GLN A 34 -10.51 13.52 14.98
N SER A 35 -10.47 13.67 16.31
CA SER A 35 -9.25 13.57 17.11
C SER A 35 -8.63 12.18 17.00
N VAL A 36 -9.42 11.12 17.21
CA VAL A 36 -8.94 9.73 17.10
C VAL A 36 -8.46 9.41 15.68
N LEU A 37 -9.21 9.85 14.65
CA LEU A 37 -8.78 9.65 13.25
C LEU A 37 -7.44 10.34 12.97
N SER A 38 -7.28 11.58 13.40
CA SER A 38 -6.05 12.37 13.20
C SER A 38 -4.86 11.74 13.95
N GLN A 39 -5.11 11.20 15.14
CA GLN A 39 -4.11 10.47 15.92
C GLN A 39 -3.64 9.21 15.16
N VAL A 40 -4.56 8.36 14.72
CA VAL A 40 -4.21 7.13 13.98
C VAL A 40 -3.45 7.45 12.69
N GLN A 41 -3.86 8.49 11.97
CA GLN A 41 -3.17 8.94 10.77
C GLN A 41 -1.72 9.39 11.06
N THR A 42 -1.51 10.10 12.17
CA THR A 42 -0.17 10.52 12.60
C THR A 42 0.70 9.31 12.94
N GLU A 43 0.18 8.38 13.74
CA GLU A 43 0.87 7.14 14.11
C GLU A 43 1.22 6.29 12.88
N PHE A 44 0.28 6.16 11.92
CA PHE A 44 0.51 5.44 10.67
C PHE A 44 1.62 6.10 9.84
N THR A 45 1.60 7.42 9.73
CA THR A 45 2.61 8.17 8.96
C THR A 45 4.01 7.99 9.56
N GLU A 46 4.12 8.11 10.89
CA GLU A 46 5.37 7.87 11.61
C GLU A 46 5.88 6.44 11.42
N TRP A 47 4.99 5.45 11.54
CA TRP A 47 5.32 4.06 11.31
C TRP A 47 5.76 3.79 9.86
N ASN A 48 5.04 4.34 8.86
CA ASN A 48 5.30 4.10 7.45
C ASN A 48 6.69 4.63 7.05
N VAL A 49 7.07 5.82 7.51
CA VAL A 49 8.41 6.38 7.29
C VAL A 49 9.49 5.44 7.82
N ALA A 50 9.37 5.01 9.08
CA ALA A 50 10.33 4.09 9.68
C ALA A 50 10.40 2.75 8.94
N HIS A 51 9.25 2.21 8.53
CA HIS A 51 9.15 0.96 7.79
C HIS A 51 9.81 1.05 6.40
N CYS A 52 9.50 2.10 5.62
CA CYS A 52 10.12 2.34 4.33
C CYS A 52 11.64 2.45 4.45
N HIS A 53 12.16 3.17 5.44
CA HIS A 53 13.60 3.26 5.70
C HIS A 53 14.21 1.89 6.00
N GLN A 54 13.56 1.06 6.81
CA GLN A 54 14.02 -0.29 7.10
C GLN A 54 14.06 -1.17 5.85
N VAL A 55 13.00 -1.13 5.03
CA VAL A 55 12.89 -1.89 3.78
C VAL A 55 13.99 -1.47 2.80
N LEU A 56 14.19 -0.16 2.59
CA LEU A 56 15.26 0.36 1.74
C LEU A 56 16.65 -0.05 2.26
N THR A 57 16.87 0.01 3.57
CA THR A 57 18.12 -0.46 4.18
C THR A 57 18.34 -1.96 3.94
N SER A 58 17.27 -2.77 3.94
CA SER A 58 17.38 -4.21 3.69
C SER A 58 17.87 -4.54 2.26
N PHE A 59 17.57 -3.69 1.27
CA PHE A 59 18.11 -3.82 -0.09
C PHE A 59 19.58 -3.42 -0.20
N THR A 60 20.06 -2.53 0.68
CA THR A 60 21.47 -2.11 0.70
C THR A 60 22.39 -3.09 1.43
N ALA A 61 21.84 -4.07 2.15
CA ALA A 61 22.65 -5.08 2.81
C ALA A 61 23.49 -5.86 1.76
N PRO A 62 24.80 -6.07 1.99
CA PRO A 62 25.67 -6.73 1.04
C PRO A 62 25.08 -8.10 0.70
N SER A 63 24.71 -8.24 -0.58
CA SER A 63 24.00 -9.37 -1.16
C SER A 63 24.74 -10.69 -0.89
N THR A 64 24.48 -11.31 0.26
CA THR A 64 24.78 -12.73 0.51
C THR A 64 23.82 -13.64 -0.25
N TRP A 65 22.74 -13.07 -0.81
CA TRP A 65 21.73 -13.75 -1.64
C TRP A 65 22.28 -14.26 -2.97
N ARG A 66 23.42 -13.74 -3.45
CA ARG A 66 24.10 -14.29 -4.64
C ARG A 66 24.65 -15.71 -4.46
N SER A 67 24.72 -16.24 -3.23
CA SER A 67 25.18 -17.62 -3.00
C SER A 67 24.08 -18.68 -3.00
N ARG A 68 22.80 -18.31 -3.14
CA ARG A 68 21.74 -19.31 -3.43
C ARG A 68 21.57 -19.42 -4.94
N LEU A 69 22.64 -19.81 -5.62
CA LEU A 69 22.50 -20.34 -6.97
C LEU A 69 21.54 -21.54 -6.89
N HIS A 70 20.60 -21.51 -7.82
CA HIS A 70 19.63 -22.54 -8.11
C HIS A 70 20.28 -23.95 -8.03
N PRO A 71 19.60 -24.98 -7.48
CA PRO A 71 20.08 -26.35 -7.63
C PRO A 71 20.31 -26.62 -9.12
N ASP A 72 21.53 -27.05 -9.45
CA ASP A 72 22.08 -27.22 -10.79
C ASP A 72 21.02 -27.70 -11.79
N LEU A 73 20.40 -26.75 -12.50
CA LEU A 73 19.69 -27.10 -13.71
C LEU A 73 20.77 -27.55 -14.69
N PRO A 74 20.65 -28.75 -15.31
CA PRO A 74 21.63 -29.22 -16.25
C PRO A 74 21.75 -28.21 -17.39
N ILE A 75 22.83 -27.43 -17.35
CA ILE A 75 23.20 -26.52 -18.41
C ILE A 75 23.41 -27.41 -19.64
N PRO A 76 22.64 -27.24 -20.73
CA PRO A 76 22.87 -27.96 -21.96
C PRO A 76 24.34 -27.75 -22.34
N ASN A 77 25.11 -28.83 -22.47
CA ASN A 77 26.51 -28.74 -22.86
C ASN A 77 26.60 -27.87 -24.13
N PRO A 78 27.21 -26.67 -24.04
CA PRO A 78 27.32 -25.82 -25.21
C PRO A 78 28.13 -26.58 -26.25
N SER A 79 27.59 -26.63 -27.48
CA SER A 79 28.29 -27.23 -28.61
C SER A 79 29.74 -26.72 -28.67
N PRO A 80 30.74 -27.60 -28.82
CA PRO A 80 32.16 -27.23 -28.78
C PRO A 80 32.54 -26.18 -29.85
N ASP A 81 31.71 -25.98 -30.89
CA ASP A 81 32.00 -25.09 -32.02
C ASP A 81 31.47 -23.65 -31.88
N ALA A 82 30.80 -23.29 -30.78
CA ALA A 82 30.08 -22.00 -30.66
C ALA A 82 30.61 -21.05 -29.57
N ARG A 83 31.84 -21.24 -29.09
CA ARG A 83 32.45 -20.29 -28.14
C ARG A 83 33.26 -19.24 -28.88
N PRO A 84 32.74 -18.01 -29.09
CA PRO A 84 33.61 -16.92 -29.47
C PRO A 84 34.71 -16.80 -28.41
N ALA A 85 35.97 -16.79 -28.85
CA ALA A 85 37.09 -16.56 -27.95
C ALA A 85 36.93 -15.17 -27.33
N LEU A 86 36.52 -15.12 -26.07
CA LEU A 86 36.61 -13.93 -25.23
C LEU A 86 38.10 -13.64 -25.04
N GLN A 87 38.64 -12.73 -25.84
CA GLN A 87 39.98 -12.21 -25.59
C GLN A 87 39.84 -11.16 -24.49
N VAL A 88 40.33 -11.48 -23.29
CA VAL A 88 40.55 -10.50 -22.25
C VAL A 88 41.72 -9.65 -22.72
N ALA A 89 41.42 -8.54 -23.38
CA ALA A 89 42.43 -7.59 -23.78
C ALA A 89 42.94 -6.86 -22.52
N ASP A 90 44.27 -6.77 -22.40
CA ASP A 90 45.00 -6.30 -21.21
C ASP A 90 44.98 -4.76 -21.12
N PHE A 91 43.78 -4.18 -21.11
CA PHE A 91 43.58 -2.74 -21.00
C PHE A 91 43.52 -2.33 -19.52
N PRO A 92 43.99 -1.13 -19.16
CA PRO A 92 43.83 -0.62 -17.81
C PRO A 92 42.33 -0.52 -17.48
N SER A 93 41.89 -1.27 -16.47
CA SER A 93 40.52 -1.22 -15.96
C SER A 93 40.17 0.23 -15.62
N PRO A 94 39.11 0.81 -16.20
CA PRO A 94 38.67 2.15 -15.84
C PRO A 94 38.30 2.16 -14.35
N LEU A 95 38.65 3.25 -13.69
CA LEU A 95 38.18 3.54 -12.34
C LEU A 95 36.80 4.18 -12.48
N VAL A 96 35.78 3.52 -11.92
CA VAL A 96 34.44 4.11 -11.79
C VAL A 96 34.39 4.78 -10.44
N THR A 97 34.11 6.08 -10.44
CA THR A 97 33.93 6.86 -9.22
C THR A 97 32.48 6.71 -8.76
N GLN A 98 32.29 6.30 -7.51
CA GLN A 98 31.00 6.22 -6.86
C GLN A 98 30.92 7.33 -5.81
N GLU A 99 29.92 8.19 -5.94
CA GLU A 99 29.60 9.24 -4.98
C GLU A 99 28.38 8.82 -4.15
N VAL A 100 28.50 8.92 -2.83
CA VAL A 100 27.39 8.68 -1.89
C VAL A 100 26.96 10.04 -1.34
N TYR A 101 25.68 10.34 -1.46
CA TYR A 101 25.10 11.63 -1.04
C TYR A 101 24.35 11.51 0.29
N ALA A 102 24.39 12.58 1.07
CA ALA A 102 23.56 12.80 2.25
C ALA A 102 22.14 13.20 1.86
N SER A 103 21.24 13.19 2.86
CA SER A 103 19.85 13.65 2.69
C SER A 103 19.73 15.12 2.32
N ASP A 104 20.75 15.95 2.59
CA ASP A 104 20.83 17.35 2.18
C ASP A 104 21.49 17.55 0.80
N GLY A 105 21.87 16.46 0.12
CA GLY A 105 22.53 16.48 -1.18
C GLY A 105 24.05 16.69 -1.12
N ALA A 106 24.66 16.80 0.06
CA ALA A 106 26.12 16.87 0.18
C ALA A 106 26.77 15.50 -0.10
N VAL A 107 27.92 15.48 -0.77
CA VAL A 107 28.69 14.25 -0.98
C VAL A 107 29.34 13.83 0.34
N ILE A 108 28.97 12.66 0.86
CA ILE A 108 29.52 12.07 2.09
C ILE A 108 30.79 11.28 1.79
N GLU A 109 30.77 10.51 0.70
CA GLU A 109 31.83 9.57 0.39
C GLU A 109 32.07 9.50 -1.11
N ILE A 110 33.34 9.48 -1.50
CA ILE A 110 33.78 9.22 -2.87
C ILE A 110 34.67 7.98 -2.81
N SER A 111 34.23 6.90 -3.44
CA SER A 111 35.03 5.69 -3.59
C SER A 111 35.32 5.43 -5.07
N SER A 112 36.39 4.69 -5.36
CA SER A 112 36.72 4.28 -6.72
C SER A 112 36.76 2.77 -6.80
N VAL A 113 35.95 2.21 -7.69
CA VAL A 113 35.86 0.76 -7.91
C VAL A 113 36.49 0.46 -9.27
N LYS A 114 37.41 -0.51 -9.30
CA LYS A 114 37.94 -1.04 -10.56
C LYS A 114 36.82 -1.80 -11.27
N SER A 115 36.53 -1.43 -12.51
CA SER A 115 35.56 -2.13 -13.34
C SER A 115 36.28 -3.00 -14.36
N ASP A 116 35.92 -4.28 -14.42
CA ASP A 116 36.40 -5.17 -15.47
C ASP A 116 35.61 -4.89 -16.76
N ILE A 117 36.28 -4.34 -17.76
CA ILE A 117 35.67 -4.19 -19.09
C ILE A 117 35.82 -5.51 -19.84
N ILE A 118 34.70 -6.10 -20.22
CA ILE A 118 34.67 -7.23 -21.15
C ILE A 118 34.52 -6.66 -22.56
N TYR A 119 35.59 -6.75 -23.35
CA TYR A 119 35.55 -6.37 -24.77
C TYR A 119 34.95 -7.52 -25.58
N LEU A 120 33.85 -7.24 -26.27
CA LEU A 120 33.24 -8.17 -27.19
C LEU A 120 34.05 -8.15 -28.49
N THR A 121 34.61 -9.30 -28.87
CA THR A 121 35.43 -9.46 -30.07
C THR A 121 34.63 -9.36 -31.38
N SER A 122 33.30 -9.39 -31.29
CA SER A 122 32.36 -9.24 -32.40
C SER A 122 31.22 -8.32 -32.00
N SER A 123 30.66 -7.59 -32.98
CA SER A 123 29.43 -6.84 -32.77
C SER A 123 28.33 -7.81 -32.37
N LEU A 124 27.80 -7.68 -31.15
CA LEU A 124 26.60 -8.42 -30.77
C LEU A 124 25.42 -7.80 -31.51
N GLU A 125 24.79 -8.56 -32.39
CA GLU A 125 23.51 -8.13 -32.92
C GLU A 125 22.47 -8.17 -31.79
N PRO A 126 21.69 -7.09 -31.58
CA PRO A 126 20.64 -7.10 -30.59
C PRO A 126 19.64 -8.19 -30.95
N HIS A 127 19.23 -8.98 -29.95
CA HIS A 127 18.14 -9.92 -30.15
C HIS A 127 16.87 -9.14 -30.55
N PRO A 128 16.03 -9.69 -31.44
CA PRO A 128 14.72 -9.10 -31.72
C PRO A 128 13.93 -8.84 -30.42
N PRO A 129 13.11 -7.78 -30.35
CA PRO A 129 12.26 -7.53 -29.20
C PRO A 129 11.34 -8.73 -28.96
N TYR A 130 11.24 -9.19 -27.71
CA TYR A 130 10.34 -10.26 -27.29
C TYR A 130 9.71 -9.88 -25.96
N GLU A 131 8.48 -10.34 -25.74
CA GLU A 131 7.80 -10.23 -24.46
C GLU A 131 8.04 -11.51 -23.65
N SER A 132 8.17 -11.34 -22.34
CA SER A 132 8.29 -12.48 -21.42
C SER A 132 6.96 -13.24 -21.37
N CYS A 133 7.00 -14.55 -21.55
CA CYS A 133 5.87 -15.43 -21.35
C CYS A 133 6.20 -16.47 -20.28
N SER A 134 5.32 -16.64 -19.30
CA SER A 134 5.45 -17.69 -18.29
C SER A 134 5.38 -19.07 -18.97
N PRO A 135 6.34 -19.99 -18.74
CA PRO A 135 6.29 -21.31 -19.34
C PRO A 135 5.07 -22.09 -18.82
N LEU A 136 4.28 -22.67 -19.74
CA LEU A 136 3.06 -23.39 -19.42
C LEU A 136 3.09 -24.81 -20.00
N HIS A 137 2.85 -25.82 -19.14
CA HIS A 137 2.72 -27.23 -19.54
C HIS A 137 1.29 -27.63 -19.89
N ARG A 138 0.32 -26.76 -19.58
CA ARG A 138 -1.10 -26.95 -19.84
C ARG A 138 -1.78 -25.59 -20.03
N SER A 139 -2.89 -25.57 -20.75
CA SER A 139 -3.72 -24.38 -20.89
C SER A 139 -4.31 -23.96 -19.54
N VAL A 140 -4.37 -22.64 -19.31
CA VAL A 140 -5.02 -22.03 -18.15
C VAL A 140 -6.27 -21.32 -18.66
N PHE A 141 -7.44 -21.68 -18.14
CA PHE A 141 -8.68 -20.96 -18.44
C PHE A 141 -8.74 -19.72 -17.55
N HIS A 142 -8.76 -18.54 -18.18
CA HIS A 142 -8.71 -17.25 -17.47
C HIS A 142 -10.06 -16.55 -17.32
N GLY A 143 -11.13 -17.10 -17.93
CA GLY A 143 -12.45 -16.46 -17.97
C GLY A 143 -12.51 -15.31 -18.97
N ASP A 144 -13.54 -14.47 -18.84
CA ASP A 144 -13.66 -13.21 -19.57
C ASP A 144 -12.83 -12.13 -18.84
N ASP A 145 -12.06 -11.35 -19.61
CA ASP A 145 -11.24 -10.27 -19.06
C ASP A 145 -12.11 -9.15 -18.47
N SER A 146 -11.61 -8.47 -17.44
CA SER A 146 -12.28 -7.29 -16.90
C SER A 146 -12.23 -6.13 -17.90
N ASP A 147 -13.32 -5.37 -18.02
CA ASP A 147 -13.40 -4.13 -18.83
C ASP A 147 -12.58 -2.95 -18.26
N ASN A 148 -11.74 -3.23 -17.25
CA ASN A 148 -10.95 -2.24 -16.53
C ASN A 148 -9.50 -2.25 -17.02
N MET A 149 -8.96 -1.08 -17.35
CA MET A 149 -7.54 -0.95 -17.71
C MET A 149 -6.71 -0.84 -16.42
N ASN A 150 -5.76 -1.77 -16.21
CA ASN A 150 -4.99 -1.84 -14.96
C ASN A 150 -3.77 -0.90 -14.91
N PHE A 151 -3.16 -0.60 -16.05
CA PHE A 151 -2.04 0.33 -16.16
C PHE A 151 -2.07 1.04 -17.54
N ILE A 152 -1.31 2.13 -17.68
CA ILE A 152 -1.15 2.84 -18.95
C ILE A 152 -0.02 2.18 -19.75
N PRO A 153 -0.31 1.50 -20.88
CA PRO A 153 0.74 0.90 -21.69
C PRO A 153 1.56 1.99 -22.38
N TYR A 154 2.88 1.83 -22.45
CA TYR A 154 3.79 2.76 -23.14
C TYR A 154 3.59 4.24 -22.77
N ALA A 155 3.44 4.54 -21.48
CA ALA A 155 3.20 5.91 -21.01
C ALA A 155 4.28 6.93 -21.47
N ASP A 156 5.49 6.45 -21.75
CA ASP A 156 6.63 7.26 -22.21
C ASP A 156 6.75 7.35 -23.75
N ASP A 157 5.91 6.64 -24.51
CA ASP A 157 5.95 6.61 -25.98
C ASP A 157 4.89 7.53 -26.58
N ASN A 158 5.32 8.65 -27.16
CA ASN A 158 4.44 9.63 -27.80
C ASN A 158 3.90 9.18 -29.17
N THR A 159 4.41 8.08 -29.72
CA THR A 159 3.93 7.51 -30.98
C THR A 159 2.79 6.52 -30.78
N PHE A 160 2.56 6.07 -29.53
CA PHE A 160 1.48 5.19 -29.18
C PHE A 160 0.15 5.95 -29.05
N ASP A 161 -0.88 5.48 -29.76
CA ASP A 161 -2.22 6.08 -29.75
C ASP A 161 -2.99 5.69 -28.47
N GLN A 162 -2.69 6.41 -27.39
CA GLN A 162 -3.33 6.24 -26.08
C GLN A 162 -4.85 6.45 -26.16
N ASP A 163 -5.30 7.44 -26.93
CA ASP A 163 -6.71 7.80 -27.02
C ASP A 163 -7.54 6.67 -27.63
N ASN A 164 -7.08 6.09 -28.73
CA ASN A 164 -7.75 4.95 -29.34
C ASN A 164 -7.67 3.69 -28.47
N HIS A 165 -6.53 3.44 -27.81
CA HIS A 165 -6.39 2.28 -26.93
C HIS A 165 -7.32 2.35 -25.72
N THR A 166 -7.37 3.51 -25.06
CA THR A 166 -8.21 3.72 -23.87
C THR A 166 -9.71 3.65 -24.17
N PHE A 167 -10.14 3.93 -25.41
CA PHE A 167 -11.55 3.83 -25.83
C PHE A 167 -12.14 2.41 -25.73
N HIS A 168 -11.28 1.39 -25.65
CA HIS A 168 -11.71 -0.01 -25.52
C HIS A 168 -12.01 -0.44 -24.08
N TYR A 169 -11.82 0.43 -23.09
CA TYR A 169 -12.03 0.12 -21.68
C TYR A 169 -13.16 0.95 -21.07
N GLY A 170 -13.99 0.31 -20.26
CA GLY A 170 -15.09 0.97 -19.54
C GLY A 170 -14.63 1.78 -18.32
N SER A 171 -13.49 1.43 -17.72
CA SER A 171 -12.93 2.11 -16.54
C SER A 171 -11.41 2.00 -16.46
N PHE A 172 -10.81 2.76 -15.54
CA PHE A 172 -9.36 2.78 -15.31
C PHE A 172 -9.04 2.50 -13.84
N SER A 173 -8.33 1.41 -13.55
CA SER A 173 -8.07 0.93 -12.18
C SER A 173 -7.31 1.93 -11.32
N TRP A 174 -6.48 2.78 -11.92
CA TRP A 174 -5.70 3.79 -11.21
C TRP A 174 -6.44 5.11 -11.01
N GLN A 175 -7.58 5.32 -11.69
CA GLN A 175 -8.43 6.49 -11.45
C GLN A 175 -9.36 6.27 -10.26
N ASP A 176 -9.65 5.02 -9.94
CA ASP A 176 -10.34 4.70 -8.70
C ASP A 176 -9.46 5.17 -7.54
N THR A 177 -9.98 6.14 -6.77
CA THR A 177 -9.33 6.77 -5.61
C THR A 177 -9.25 5.82 -4.41
N PHE A 178 -8.94 4.56 -4.66
CA PHE A 178 -8.83 3.55 -3.65
C PHE A 178 -7.43 3.65 -3.01
N ASP A 179 -7.39 4.25 -1.83
CA ASP A 179 -6.20 4.29 -1.00
C ASP A 179 -6.28 3.14 0.05
N PRO A 180 -5.47 2.07 -0.09
CA PRO A 180 -5.45 0.98 0.89
C PRO A 180 -5.04 1.45 2.28
N ASP A 181 -4.17 2.46 2.37
CA ASP A 181 -3.68 2.97 3.64
C ASP A 181 -4.81 3.68 4.38
N LEU A 182 -5.60 4.47 3.64
CA LEU A 182 -6.79 5.13 4.17
C LEU A 182 -7.83 4.12 4.71
N GLU A 183 -8.03 2.97 4.05
CA GLU A 183 -8.89 1.90 4.55
C GLU A 183 -8.41 1.39 5.92
N VAL A 184 -7.12 1.09 6.05
CA VAL A 184 -6.53 0.60 7.31
C VAL A 184 -6.61 1.65 8.42
N ILE A 185 -6.30 2.91 8.10
CA ILE A 185 -6.39 4.03 9.05
C ILE A 185 -7.81 4.20 9.58
N VAL A 186 -8.81 4.19 8.69
CA VAL A 186 -10.22 4.36 9.11
C VAL A 186 -10.69 3.15 9.92
N LEU A 187 -10.33 1.92 9.54
CA LEU A 187 -10.69 0.72 10.29
C LEU A 187 -10.10 0.74 11.72
N GLU A 188 -8.83 1.11 11.86
CA GLU A 188 -8.18 1.22 13.17
C GLU A 188 -8.78 2.35 14.02
N ALA A 189 -9.09 3.51 13.41
CA ALA A 189 -9.77 4.59 14.12
C ALA A 189 -11.15 4.17 14.63
N VAL A 190 -11.94 3.50 13.80
CA VAL A 190 -13.25 2.94 14.19
C VAL A 190 -13.10 1.92 15.30
N TYR A 191 -12.10 1.04 15.22
CA TYR A 191 -11.81 0.06 16.26
C TYR A 191 -11.52 0.73 17.61
N ARG A 192 -10.69 1.77 17.65
CA ARG A 192 -10.41 2.53 18.89
C ARG A 192 -11.65 3.23 19.43
N LEU A 193 -12.46 3.84 18.56
CA LEU A 193 -13.71 4.51 18.95
C LEU A 193 -14.73 3.51 19.57
N LEU A 194 -14.84 2.30 19.02
CA LEU A 194 -15.70 1.25 19.56
C LEU A 194 -15.20 0.73 20.91
N ILE A 195 -13.90 0.39 21.00
CA ILE A 195 -13.35 -0.33 22.16
C ILE A 195 -12.98 0.60 23.32
N GLN A 196 -12.41 1.77 23.02
CA GLN A 196 -11.88 2.68 24.05
C GLN A 196 -12.89 3.77 24.45
N HIS A 197 -13.76 4.18 23.52
CA HIS A 197 -14.73 5.25 23.75
C HIS A 197 -16.18 4.78 23.77
N ALA A 198 -16.43 3.46 23.61
CA ALA A 198 -17.75 2.84 23.66
C ALA A 198 -18.79 3.47 22.70
N LEU A 199 -18.34 4.11 21.61
CA LEU A 199 -19.24 4.62 20.58
C LEU A 199 -19.81 3.49 19.76
N THR A 200 -21.04 3.63 19.27
CA THR A 200 -21.63 2.68 18.33
C THR A 200 -21.27 3.05 16.89
N TYR A 201 -21.41 2.10 15.96
CA TYR A 201 -21.26 2.38 14.52
C TYR A 201 -22.20 3.50 14.03
N ASP A 202 -23.41 3.57 14.60
CA ASP A 202 -24.40 4.60 14.25
C ASP A 202 -23.98 5.99 14.75
N ASP A 203 -23.39 6.08 15.95
CA ASP A 203 -22.86 7.35 16.47
C ASP A 203 -21.69 7.86 15.61
N ILE A 204 -20.74 6.96 15.29
CA ILE A 204 -19.56 7.28 14.48
C ILE A 204 -19.96 7.71 13.07
N GLU A 205 -20.89 6.98 12.42
CA GLU A 205 -21.36 7.32 11.08
C GLU A 205 -22.22 8.59 11.08
N GLY A 206 -22.97 8.84 12.16
CA GLY A 206 -23.78 10.03 12.38
C GLY A 206 -22.97 11.33 12.39
N CYS A 207 -21.72 11.29 12.87
CA CYS A 207 -20.82 12.45 12.86
C CYS A 207 -20.46 12.91 11.43
N ASN A 208 -20.51 12.04 10.42
CA ASN A 208 -20.08 12.34 9.04
C ASN A 208 -18.65 12.87 8.89
N VAL A 209 -17.78 12.57 9.84
CA VAL A 209 -16.38 13.00 9.88
C VAL A 209 -15.45 12.06 9.12
N LEU A 210 -15.77 10.76 9.10
CA LEU A 210 -14.92 9.76 8.45
C LEU A 210 -14.87 9.95 6.92
N PRO A 211 -13.68 9.84 6.29
CA PRO A 211 -13.53 9.98 4.85
C PRO A 211 -14.15 8.81 4.07
N LEU A 212 -14.27 7.63 4.70
CA LEU A 212 -14.91 6.43 4.15
C LEU A 212 -16.18 6.11 4.93
N LYS A 213 -17.26 5.76 4.21
CA LYS A 213 -18.51 5.33 4.84
C LYS A 213 -18.40 3.89 5.31
N LEU A 214 -18.81 3.62 6.55
CA LEU A 214 -18.69 2.30 7.17
C LEU A 214 -19.67 1.31 6.55
N ARG A 215 -20.92 1.72 6.36
CA ARG A 215 -21.99 0.91 5.79
C ARG A 215 -22.14 1.15 4.30
N SER A 216 -22.52 0.11 3.57
CA SER A 216 -22.81 0.20 2.14
C SER A 216 -24.05 1.05 1.89
N ARG A 217 -24.00 1.86 0.84
CA ARG A 217 -25.14 2.62 0.30
C ARG A 217 -25.54 2.03 -1.04
N SER A 218 -26.71 2.41 -1.55
CA SER A 218 -27.20 1.88 -2.83
C SER A 218 -26.17 2.11 -3.95
N GLY A 219 -25.58 1.03 -4.47
CA GLY A 219 -24.54 1.06 -5.50
C GLY A 219 -23.11 1.32 -5.00
N ILE A 220 -22.87 1.65 -3.73
CA ILE A 220 -21.54 1.98 -3.20
C ILE A 220 -21.19 1.05 -2.02
N PRO A 221 -20.17 0.18 -2.16
CA PRO A 221 -19.75 -0.67 -1.06
C PRO A 221 -19.16 0.18 0.07
N GLY A 222 -19.61 -0.06 1.31
CA GLY A 222 -19.03 0.57 2.50
C GLY A 222 -17.76 -0.15 2.94
N LEU A 223 -16.98 0.51 3.78
CA LEU A 223 -15.70 0.02 4.31
C LEU A 223 -15.78 -1.40 4.87
N LEU A 224 -16.81 -1.69 5.68
CA LEU A 224 -16.98 -3.02 6.27
C LEU A 224 -17.28 -4.11 5.24
N SER A 225 -17.84 -3.74 4.08
CA SER A 225 -18.09 -4.68 2.98
C SER A 225 -16.84 -4.90 2.12
N ILE A 226 -16.00 -3.86 1.96
CA ILE A 226 -14.74 -3.92 1.23
C ILE A 226 -13.75 -4.80 2.00
N ALA A 227 -13.57 -4.54 3.30
CA ALA A 227 -12.67 -5.27 4.19
C ALA A 227 -12.99 -6.77 4.28
N ARG A 228 -14.23 -7.17 3.99
CA ARG A 228 -14.70 -8.57 4.08
C ARG A 228 -14.48 -9.38 2.80
N ARG A 229 -14.17 -8.72 1.68
CA ARG A 229 -13.93 -9.35 0.37
C ARG A 229 -12.46 -9.69 0.13
N ARG A 230 -11.58 -9.18 0.99
CA ARG A 230 -10.13 -9.43 0.99
C ARG A 230 -9.82 -10.56 1.98
#